data_AF-A0A915UCT6-F1
#
_entry.id   AF-A0A915UCT6-F1
#
_cell.length_a   1.000
_cell.length_b   1.000
_cell.length_c   1.000
_cell.angle_alpha   90.00
_cell.angle_beta   90.00
_cell.angle_gamma   90.00
#
_symmetry.space_group_name_H-M   'P 1'
#
loop_
_entity.id
_entity.type
_entity.pdbx_description
1 polymer ?
#
loop_
_entity_poly.entity_id
_entity_poly.type
_entity_poly.pdbx_seq_one_letter_code
_entity_poly.pdbx_strand_id
1 'polypeptide(L)'
;MQLRWTEAAAADLERIADYLLAQSPDRAPDLVKSLYHAPEALLEFPRRGRPGKKTDTRELVLSPLPWIVVYTVRDDVVHVVRILHGAQRWP
;
A
#
# COMPACT_ATOMS: atom_id res chain seq x y z
N MET A 1 16.78 8.00 -2.15
CA MET A 1 15.34 7.75 -1.96
C MET A 1 15.08 7.11 -0.61
N GLN A 2 14.07 7.60 0.12
CA GLN A 2 13.62 7.02 1.39
C GLN A 2 12.15 6.58 1.29
N LEU A 3 11.77 5.51 1.97
CA LEU A 3 10.38 5.08 2.12
C LEU A 3 9.89 5.42 3.52
N ARG A 4 8.76 6.11 3.64
CA ARG A 4 8.10 6.44 4.90
C ARG A 4 6.64 6.04 4.87
N TRP A 5 6.14 5.61 6.00
CA TRP A 5 4.74 5.26 6.18
C TRP A 5 4.05 6.33 7.02
N THR A 6 2.84 6.71 6.61
CA THR A 6 1.96 7.50 7.46
C THR A 6 1.29 6.60 8.50
N GLU A 7 0.84 7.18 9.61
CA GLU A 7 0.05 6.46 10.62
C GLU A 7 -1.21 5.83 10.01
N ALA A 8 -1.86 6.52 9.08
CA ALA A 8 -3.03 5.99 8.37
C ALA A 8 -2.71 4.74 7.53
N ALA A 9 -1.56 4.71 6.85
CA ALA A 9 -1.12 3.53 6.11
C ALA A 9 -0.77 2.36 7.05
N ALA A 10 -0.16 2.63 8.20
CA ALA A 10 0.13 1.62 9.21
C ALA A 10 -1.17 1.00 9.76
N ALA A 11 -2.15 1.84 10.11
CA ALA A 11 -3.47 1.40 10.56
C ALA A 11 -4.24 0.62 9.48
N ASP A 12 -4.11 1.00 8.20
CA ASP A 12 -4.69 0.23 7.10
C ASP A 12 -4.09 -1.18 7.04
N LEU A 13 -2.77 -1.31 7.19
CA LEU A 13 -2.07 -2.61 7.16
C LEU A 13 -2.48 -3.50 8.34
N GLU A 14 -2.58 -2.93 9.55
CA GLU A 14 -3.04 -3.63 10.75
C GLU A 14 -4.47 -4.18 10.56
N ARG A 15 -5.40 -3.34 10.09
CA ARG A 15 -6.77 -3.77 9.80
C ARG A 15 -6.85 -4.84 8.71
N ILE A 16 -5.97 -4.78 7.71
CA ILE A 16 -5.87 -5.82 6.68
C ILE A 16 -5.35 -7.12 7.30
N ALA A 17 -4.35 -7.05 8.17
CA ALA A 17 -3.81 -8.22 8.87
C ALA A 17 -4.88 -8.90 9.72
N ASP A 18 -5.63 -8.14 10.53
CA ASP A 18 -6.74 -8.66 11.35
C ASP A 18 -7.81 -9.35 10.50
N TYR A 19 -8.20 -8.71 9.39
CA TYR A 19 -9.16 -9.29 8.45
C TYR A 19 -8.65 -10.60 7.85
N LEU A 20 -7.40 -10.63 7.40
CA LEU A 20 -6.80 -11.83 6.79
C LEU A 20 -6.63 -12.95 7.80
N LEU A 21 -6.23 -12.64 9.04
CA LEU A 21 -6.13 -13.62 10.12
C LEU A 21 -7.49 -14.24 10.45
N ALA A 22 -8.56 -13.46 10.45
CA ALA A 22 -9.90 -13.97 10.69
C ALA A 22 -10.44 -14.86 9.55
N GLN A 23 -10.05 -14.59 8.29
CA GLN A 23 -10.59 -15.27 7.11
C GLN A 23 -9.73 -16.44 6.62
N SER A 24 -8.40 -16.34 6.74
CA SER A 24 -7.44 -17.31 6.22
C SER A 24 -6.14 -17.25 7.03
N PRO A 25 -6.14 -17.70 8.30
CA PRO A 25 -5.00 -17.62 9.21
C PRO A 25 -3.70 -18.16 8.59
N ASP A 26 -3.79 -19.27 7.86
CA ASP A 26 -2.62 -19.94 7.26
C ASP A 26 -1.92 -19.10 6.18
N ARG A 27 -2.64 -18.20 5.50
CA ARG A 27 -2.10 -17.37 4.41
C ARG A 27 -1.85 -15.93 4.83
N ALA A 28 -2.40 -15.50 5.96
CA ALA A 28 -2.33 -14.12 6.41
C ALA A 28 -0.89 -13.60 6.56
N PRO A 29 0.06 -14.35 7.18
CA PRO A 29 1.43 -13.86 7.35
C PRO A 29 2.12 -13.54 6.03
N ASP A 30 2.01 -14.42 5.04
CA ASP A 30 2.65 -14.25 3.73
C ASP A 30 2.04 -13.10 2.93
N LEU A 31 0.71 -12.95 3.00
CA LEU A 31 0.01 -11.84 2.35
C LEU A 31 0.35 -10.49 2.97
N VAL A 32 0.36 -10.39 4.30
CA VAL A 32 0.72 -9.15 5.02
C VAL A 32 2.18 -8.78 4.74
N LYS A 33 3.08 -9.77 4.76
CA LYS A 33 4.49 -9.57 4.40
C LYS A 33 4.63 -9.05 2.96
N SER A 34 3.89 -9.63 2.01
CA SER A 34 3.88 -9.19 0.62
C SER A 34 3.41 -7.75 0.47
N LEU A 35 2.35 -7.35 1.20
CA LEU A 35 1.85 -5.98 1.23
C LEU A 35 2.85 -5.00 1.83
N TYR A 36 3.54 -5.39 2.90
CA TYR A 36 4.52 -4.56 3.60
C TYR A 36 5.75 -4.26 2.73
N HIS A 37 6.26 -5.26 2.01
CA HIS A 37 7.45 -5.10 1.15
C HIS A 37 7.14 -4.52 -0.23
N ALA A 38 5.91 -4.60 -0.72
CA ALA A 38 5.57 -4.13 -2.07
C ALA A 38 6.00 -2.67 -2.38
N PRO A 39 5.89 -1.70 -1.45
CA PRO A 39 6.34 -0.33 -1.70
C PRO A 39 7.87 -0.17 -1.81
N GLU A 40 8.68 -1.15 -1.42
CA GLU A 40 10.15 -1.06 -1.52
C GLU A 40 10.63 -0.86 -2.96
N ALA A 41 9.91 -1.43 -3.95
CA ALA A 41 10.21 -1.22 -5.37
C ALA A 41 10.09 0.26 -5.80
N LEU A 42 9.40 1.10 -5.01
CA LEU A 42 9.28 2.53 -5.28
C LEU A 42 10.57 3.30 -4.94
N LEU A 43 11.51 2.69 -4.19
CA LEU A 43 12.83 3.26 -3.94
C LEU A 43 13.68 3.35 -5.22
N GLU A 44 13.41 2.49 -6.19
CA GLU A 44 14.07 2.49 -7.50
C GLU A 44 13.15 3.07 -8.58
N PHE A 45 11.85 2.74 -8.54
CA PHE A 45 10.87 3.14 -9.55
C PHE A 45 9.72 3.97 -8.97
N PRO A 46 9.96 5.19 -8.46
CA PRO A 46 8.95 5.99 -7.77
C PRO A 46 7.79 6.42 -8.67
N ARG A 47 7.96 6.37 -10.00
CA ARG A 47 6.92 6.74 -10.98
C ARG A 47 6.11 5.55 -11.52
N ARG A 48 6.38 4.31 -11.05
CA ARG A 48 5.71 3.09 -11.53
C ARG A 48 4.20 3.07 -11.27
N GLY A 49 3.75 3.68 -10.17
CA GLY A 49 2.32 3.85 -9.91
C GLY A 49 1.67 4.80 -10.92
N ARG A 50 0.41 4.56 -11.26
CA ARG A 50 -0.38 5.48 -12.09
C ARG A 50 -0.75 6.74 -11.29
N PRO A 51 -1.07 7.87 -11.94
CA PRO A 51 -1.65 9.02 -11.24
C PRO A 51 -2.87 8.59 -10.41
N GLY A 52 -2.91 9.02 -9.15
CA GLY A 52 -4.00 8.72 -8.23
C GLY A 52 -5.16 9.71 -8.33
N LYS A 53 -6.26 9.42 -7.62
CA LYS A 53 -7.47 10.27 -7.63
C LYS A 53 -7.27 11.65 -6.98
N LYS A 54 -6.37 11.76 -6.00
CA LYS A 54 -6.06 13.03 -5.33
C LYS A 54 -4.79 13.63 -5.94
N THR A 55 -4.72 14.95 -6.02
CA THR A 55 -3.53 15.67 -6.49
C THR A 55 -2.28 15.20 -5.73
N ASP A 56 -1.15 15.08 -6.44
CA ASP A 56 0.14 14.57 -5.96
C ASP A 56 0.18 13.11 -5.49
N THR A 57 -0.94 12.38 -5.57
CA THR A 57 -0.94 10.95 -5.24
C THR A 57 -0.69 10.08 -6.47
N ARG A 58 -0.14 8.90 -6.22
CA ARG A 58 0.04 7.81 -7.17
C ARG A 58 -0.51 6.52 -6.57
N GLU A 59 -0.97 5.64 -7.44
CA GLU A 59 -1.55 4.35 -7.09
C GLU A 59 -0.68 3.23 -7.65
N LEU A 60 -0.10 2.43 -6.77
CA LEU A 60 0.57 1.18 -7.12
C LEU A 60 -0.41 0.03 -6.88
N VAL A 61 -0.89 -0.58 -7.96
CA VAL A 61 -1.78 -1.74 -7.93
C VAL A 61 -0.95 -3.01 -7.75
N LEU A 62 -1.26 -3.81 -6.73
CA LEU A 62 -0.47 -5.00 -6.36
C LEU A 62 -0.99 -6.28 -7.00
N SER A 63 -1.13 -6.32 -8.33
CA SER A 63 -1.64 -7.50 -9.04
C SER A 63 -0.78 -8.76 -8.77
N PRO A 64 -1.38 -9.94 -8.51
CA PRO A 64 -2.83 -10.26 -8.58
C PRO A 64 -3.61 -9.97 -7.30
N LEU A 65 -2.99 -9.38 -6.27
CA LEU A 65 -3.64 -9.07 -5.01
C LEU A 65 -4.62 -7.89 -5.15
N PRO A 66 -5.74 -7.88 -4.42
CA PRO A 66 -6.78 -6.87 -4.56
C PRO A 66 -6.48 -5.56 -3.81
N TRP A 67 -5.20 -5.24 -3.56
CA TRP A 67 -4.80 -4.03 -2.82
C TRP A 67 -4.07 -3.01 -3.69
N ILE A 68 -4.21 -1.75 -3.30
CA ILE A 68 -3.64 -0.57 -3.94
C ILE A 68 -2.88 0.21 -2.87
N VAL A 69 -1.59 0.45 -3.12
CA VAL A 69 -0.77 1.33 -2.30
C VAL A 69 -0.90 2.74 -2.86
N VAL A 70 -1.46 3.66 -2.07
CA VAL A 70 -1.53 5.08 -2.40
C VAL A 70 -0.32 5.76 -1.81
N TYR A 71 0.46 6.45 -2.64
CA TYR A 71 1.69 7.09 -2.20
C TYR A 71 1.92 8.45 -2.85
N THR A 72 2.78 9.27 -2.25
CA THR A 72 3.28 10.52 -2.83
C THR A 72 4.81 10.46 -2.94
N VAL A 73 5.39 11.30 -3.79
CA VAL A 73 6.84 11.43 -3.96
C VAL A 73 7.20 12.90 -3.78
N ARG A 74 7.96 13.24 -2.73
CA ARG A 74 8.40 14.61 -2.43
C ARG A 74 9.81 14.57 -1.85
N ASP A 75 10.69 15.44 -2.34
CA ASP A 75 12.07 15.60 -1.84
C ASP A 75 12.84 14.27 -1.67
N ASP A 76 12.77 13.39 -2.68
CA ASP A 76 13.39 12.05 -2.68
C ASP A 76 12.84 11.09 -1.59
N VAL A 77 11.64 11.38 -1.07
CA VAL A 77 10.92 10.53 -0.12
C VAL A 77 9.59 10.06 -0.71
N VAL A 78 9.42 8.75 -0.73
CA VAL A 78 8.16 8.07 -1.00
C VAL A 78 7.38 7.96 0.31
N HIS A 79 6.20 8.58 0.37
CA HIS A 79 5.31 8.45 1.51
C HIS A 79 4.17 7.50 1.15
N VAL A 80 4.07 6.37 1.82
CA VAL A 80 2.89 5.49 1.77
C VAL A 80 1.79 6.14 2.59
N VAL A 81 0.76 6.61 1.89
CA VAL A 81 -0.34 7.39 2.48
C VAL A 81 -1.48 6.49 2.91
N ARG A 82 -1.84 5.48 2.10
CA ARG A 82 -2.92 4.52 2.40
C ARG A 82 -2.67 3.16 1.75
N ILE A 83 -3.26 2.10 2.31
CA ILE A 83 -3.39 0.79 1.65
C ILE A 83 -4.87 0.43 1.53
N LEU A 84 -5.33 0.37 0.29
CA LEU A 84 -6.75 0.31 -0.04
C LEU A 84 -7.08 -1.02 -0.72
N HIS A 85 -8.22 -1.61 -0.41
CA HIS A 85 -8.75 -2.74 -1.18
C HIS A 85 -9.46 -2.21 -2.43
N GLY A 86 -9.13 -2.71 -3.61
CA GLY A 86 -9.58 -2.19 -4.91
C GLY A 86 -11.09 -2.28 -5.14
N ALA A 87 -11.76 -3.23 -4.50
CA ALA A 87 -13.23 -3.38 -4.55
C ALA A 87 -13.99 -2.58 -3.47
N GLN A 88 -13.29 -2.00 -2.48
CA GLN A 88 -13.96 -1.25 -1.41
C GLN A 88 -14.22 0.20 -1.85
N ARG A 89 -15.38 0.73 -1.47
CA ARG A 89 -15.67 2.17 -1.58
C ARG A 89 -14.97 2.87 -0.42
N TRP A 90 -13.84 3.48 -0.73
CA TRP A 90 -13.11 4.33 0.20
C TRP A 90 -13.72 5.74 0.22
N PRO A 91 -13.86 6.37 1.40
CA PRO A 91 -14.38 7.73 1.53
C PRO A 91 -13.50 8.78 0.84
#